data_AF-A0A6S6PN42-F1
#
_entry.id   AF-A0A6S6PN42-F1
#
_cell.length_a   1.000
_cell.length_b   1.000
_cell.length_c   1.000
_cell.angle_alpha   90.00
_cell.angle_beta   90.00
_cell.angle_gamma   90.00
#
_symmetry.space_group_name_H-M   'P 1'
#
loop_
_entity.id
_entity.type
_entity.pdbx_description
1 polymer ?
#
loop_
_entity_poly.entity_id
_entity_poly.type
_entity_poly.pdbx_seq_one_letter_code
_entity_poly.pdbx_strand_id
1 'polypeptide(L)'
;MMVTVLPFELPGKKESRQSGKDKIWAVVAMIGRKRKVASIHTSRDAALADCQWRREQVTAYARFLAEARDPAPDYHITLIYKGELPKGWVPMPALGILHGRFI
;
A
#
# COMPACT_ATOMS: atom_id res chain seq x y z
N MET A 1 -15.79 16.85 -12.62
CA MET A 1 -15.02 16.73 -11.37
C MET A 1 -13.81 15.85 -11.65
N MET A 2 -12.60 16.37 -11.48
CA MET A 2 -11.36 15.67 -11.77
C MET A 2 -11.14 14.53 -10.75
N VAL A 3 -11.14 13.30 -11.24
CA VAL A 3 -10.95 12.09 -10.44
C VAL A 3 -9.45 11.78 -10.41
N THR A 4 -8.76 12.13 -9.34
CA THR A 4 -7.37 11.68 -9.13
C THR A 4 -7.39 10.29 -8.51
N VAL A 5 -7.72 9.29 -9.33
CA VAL A 5 -7.39 7.88 -9.06
C VAL A 5 -5.88 7.77 -9.23
N LEU A 6 -5.12 7.29 -8.24
CA LEU A 6 -3.77 6.81 -8.54
C LEU A 6 -3.94 5.57 -9.44
N PRO A 7 -3.56 5.64 -10.73
CA PRO A 7 -3.91 4.64 -11.72
C PRO A 7 -2.78 3.63 -11.85
N PHE A 8 -2.35 3.00 -10.76
CA PHE A 8 -1.52 1.81 -10.90
C PHE A 8 -2.39 0.59 -10.61
N GLU A 9 -3.05 0.11 -11.66
CA GLU A 9 -3.01 -1.33 -11.86
C GLU A 9 -1.52 -1.69 -11.90
N LEU A 10 -1.04 -2.40 -10.87
CA LEU A 10 0.26 -3.06 -10.97
C LEU A 10 0.21 -3.87 -12.27
N PRO A 11 1.02 -3.53 -13.29
CA PRO A 11 0.91 -4.22 -14.56
C PRO A 11 1.25 -5.68 -14.30
N GLY A 12 0.23 -6.54 -14.41
CA GLY A 12 0.44 -7.97 -14.55
C GLY A 12 1.36 -8.16 -15.75
N LYS A 13 2.57 -8.69 -15.49
CA LYS A 13 3.56 -9.12 -16.49
C LYS A 13 3.53 -8.33 -17.80
N LYS A 14 4.09 -7.13 -17.83
CA LYS A 14 4.64 -6.61 -19.09
C LYS A 14 6.11 -6.30 -18.87
N GLU A 15 6.96 -7.08 -19.55
CA GLU A 15 8.39 -6.84 -19.70
C GLU A 15 8.61 -5.49 -20.38
N SER A 16 8.52 -4.42 -19.60
CA SER A 16 8.98 -3.11 -20.02
C SER A 16 10.50 -3.14 -20.01
N ARG A 17 11.09 -3.18 -21.21
CA ARG A 17 12.52 -2.93 -21.47
C ARG A 17 12.90 -1.53 -20.96
N GLN A 18 13.10 -1.37 -19.66
CA GLN A 18 13.75 -0.21 -19.05
C GLN A 18 14.85 -0.74 -18.14
N SER A 19 16.00 -0.92 -18.78
CA SER A 19 17.26 -1.35 -18.20
C SER A 19 17.64 -0.47 -16.99
N GLY A 20 17.70 -1.06 -15.79
CA GLY A 20 18.60 -0.59 -14.72
C GLY A 20 18.08 0.29 -13.58
N LYS A 21 16.85 0.15 -13.06
CA LYS A 21 16.40 0.93 -11.88
C LYS A 21 15.88 0.06 -10.73
N ASP A 22 16.37 0.33 -9.52
CA ASP A 22 16.20 -0.43 -8.28
C ASP A 22 14.81 -1.04 -8.09
N LYS A 23 14.77 -2.39 -8.06
CA LYS A 23 13.59 -3.15 -7.64
C LYS A 23 13.44 -3.01 -6.13
N ILE A 24 12.24 -2.72 -5.68
CA ILE A 24 11.90 -2.51 -4.28
C ILE A 24 10.64 -3.29 -3.93
N TRP A 25 10.52 -3.68 -2.67
CA TRP A 25 9.33 -4.32 -2.13
C TRP A 25 8.35 -3.26 -1.65
N ALA A 26 7.15 -3.26 -2.18
CA ALA A 26 6.08 -2.36 -1.75
C ALA A 26 5.04 -3.13 -0.95
N VAL A 27 4.62 -2.55 0.17
CA VAL A 27 3.40 -2.98 0.88
C VAL A 27 2.24 -2.21 0.27
N VAL A 28 1.23 -2.92 -0.20
CA VAL A 28 0.06 -2.36 -0.88
C VAL A 28 -1.18 -2.61 -0.03
N ALA A 29 -1.92 -1.54 0.24
CA ALA A 29 -3.22 -1.55 0.89
C ALA A 29 -4.33 -1.63 -0.17
N MET A 30 -5.24 -2.58 0.01
CA MET A 30 -6.46 -2.78 -0.76
C MET A 30 -7.64 -2.33 0.09
N ILE A 31 -8.18 -1.14 -0.19
CA ILE A 31 -9.29 -0.54 0.56
C ILE A 31 -10.51 -0.53 -0.35
N GLY A 32 -11.36 -1.57 -0.22
CA GLY A 32 -12.48 -1.79 -1.12
C GLY A 32 -12.03 -1.92 -2.58
N ARG A 33 -12.39 -0.95 -3.43
CA ARG A 33 -12.00 -0.92 -4.86
C ARG A 33 -10.70 -0.17 -5.13
N LYS A 34 -10.08 0.46 -4.13
CA LYS A 34 -8.88 1.27 -4.28
C LYS A 34 -7.64 0.50 -3.84
N ARG A 35 -6.54 0.67 -4.58
CA ARG A 35 -5.21 0.14 -4.22
C ARG A 35 -4.27 1.30 -3.94
N LYS A 36 -3.45 1.21 -2.88
CA LYS A 36 -2.50 2.26 -2.49
C LYS A 36 -1.20 1.65 -1.97
N VAL A 37 -0.05 2.15 -2.41
CA VAL A 37 1.25 1.74 -1.83
C VAL A 37 1.37 2.41 -0.46
N ALA A 38 1.42 1.59 0.58
CA ALA A 38 1.50 2.01 1.97
C ALA A 38 2.94 2.30 2.41
N SER A 39 3.89 1.46 2.02
CA SER A 39 5.31 1.60 2.35
C SER A 39 6.17 0.91 1.29
N ILE A 40 7.46 1.24 1.26
CA ILE A 40 8.44 0.61 0.38
C ILE A 40 9.68 0.22 1.18
N HIS A 41 10.30 -0.88 0.80
CA HIS A 41 11.43 -1.50 1.48
C HIS A 41 12.42 -2.07 0.46
N THR A 42 13.69 -2.08 0.80
CA THR A 42 14.72 -2.70 -0.04
C THR A 42 14.80 -4.22 0.15
N SER A 43 14.45 -4.72 1.34
CA SER A 43 14.43 -6.15 1.67
C SER A 43 13.01 -6.72 1.70
N ARG A 44 12.88 -7.97 1.23
CA ARG A 44 11.61 -8.72 1.29
C ARG A 44 11.16 -8.94 2.74
N ASP A 45 12.11 -9.25 3.61
CA ASP A 45 11.84 -9.56 5.02
C ASP A 45 11.26 -8.35 5.76
N ALA A 46 11.88 -7.18 5.56
CA ALA A 46 11.37 -5.91 6.08
C ALA A 46 9.96 -5.59 5.57
N ALA A 47 9.70 -5.82 4.28
CA ALA A 47 8.36 -5.63 3.72
C ALA A 47 7.32 -6.60 4.30
N LEU A 48 7.71 -7.86 4.56
CA LEU A 48 6.84 -8.84 5.20
C LEU A 48 6.50 -8.45 6.64
N ALA A 49 7.50 -8.09 7.43
CA ALA A 49 7.32 -7.65 8.81
C ALA A 49 6.39 -6.42 8.88
N ASP A 50 6.61 -5.44 8.01
CA ASP A 50 5.78 -4.24 7.91
C ASP A 50 4.34 -4.52 7.43
N CYS A 51 4.18 -5.45 6.48
CA CYS A 51 2.87 -5.92 6.02
C CYS A 51 2.12 -6.65 7.14
N GLN A 52 2.80 -7.54 7.88
CA GLN A 52 2.21 -8.27 8.98
C GLN A 52 1.80 -7.32 10.10
N TRP A 53 2.68 -6.42 10.50
CA TRP A 53 2.39 -5.39 11.50
C TRP A 53 1.17 -4.53 11.10
N ARG A 54 1.05 -4.13 9.84
CA ARG A 54 -0.14 -3.41 9.34
C ARG A 54 -1.41 -4.25 9.41
N ARG A 55 -1.36 -5.56 9.11
CA ARG A 55 -2.52 -6.45 9.26
C ARG A 55 -2.94 -6.60 10.72
N GLU A 56 -2.00 -6.74 11.64
CA GLU A 56 -2.28 -6.82 13.08
C GLU A 56 -2.98 -5.54 13.56
N GLN A 57 -2.59 -4.37 13.05
CA GLN A 57 -3.29 -3.11 13.31
C GLN A 57 -4.73 -3.13 12.78
N VAL A 58 -5.00 -3.64 11.59
CA VAL A 58 -6.38 -3.78 11.08
C VAL A 58 -7.23 -4.63 12.00
N THR A 59 -6.68 -5.75 12.49
CA THR A 59 -7.37 -6.61 13.45
C THR A 59 -7.61 -5.88 14.77
N ALA A 60 -6.60 -5.19 15.31
CA ALA A 60 -6.72 -4.42 16.55
C ALA A 60 -7.77 -3.30 16.46
N TYR A 61 -7.86 -2.64 15.30
CA TYR A 61 -8.80 -1.54 15.04
C TYR A 61 -10.08 -2.00 14.33
N ALA A 62 -10.32 -3.30 14.16
CA ALA A 62 -11.45 -3.82 13.38
C ALA A 62 -12.81 -3.29 13.86
N ARG A 63 -12.98 -3.15 15.18
CA ARG A 63 -14.18 -2.56 15.80
C ARG A 63 -14.39 -1.11 15.37
N PHE A 64 -13.34 -0.30 15.40
CA PHE A 64 -13.39 1.11 14.99
C PHE A 64 -13.71 1.24 13.49
N LEU A 65 -13.12 0.39 12.65
CA LEU A 65 -13.38 0.37 11.21
C LEU A 65 -14.84 0.03 10.90
N ALA A 66 -15.41 -0.94 11.63
CA ALA A 66 -16.81 -1.30 11.52
C ALA A 66 -17.74 -0.14 11.92
N GLU A 67 -17.41 0.60 12.98
CA GLU A 67 -18.18 1.78 13.43
C GLU A 67 -18.06 2.94 12.42
N ALA A 68 -16.87 3.16 11.85
CA ALA A 68 -16.62 4.17 10.83
C ALA A 68 -17.24 3.86 9.46
N ARG A 69 -17.75 2.63 9.25
CA ARG A 69 -18.19 2.08 7.95
C ARG A 69 -17.11 2.13 6.87
N ASP A 70 -15.84 2.21 7.28
CA ASP A 70 -14.72 2.16 6.37
C ASP A 70 -14.36 0.69 6.06
N PRO A 71 -14.14 0.34 4.79
CA PRO A 71 -13.73 -1.00 4.45
C PRO A 71 -12.34 -1.29 5.03
N ALA A 72 -12.21 -2.39 5.76
CA ALA A 72 -10.94 -2.82 6.31
C ALA A 72 -9.91 -3.02 5.18
N PRO A 73 -8.72 -2.40 5.26
CA PRO A 73 -7.69 -2.61 4.25
C PRO A 73 -7.16 -4.04 4.32
N ASP A 74 -7.01 -4.68 3.17
CA ASP A 74 -6.14 -5.84 3.05
C ASP A 74 -4.74 -5.40 2.62
N TYR A 75 -3.70 -5.93 3.27
CA TYR A 75 -2.32 -5.58 2.96
C TYR A 75 -1.60 -6.76 2.33
N HIS A 76 -0.85 -6.53 1.26
CA HIS A 76 0.02 -7.52 0.64
C HIS A 76 1.35 -6.90 0.22
N ILE A 77 2.39 -7.73 0.06
CA ILE A 77 3.66 -7.31 -0.53
C ILE A 77 3.67 -7.58 -2.04
N THR A 78 4.31 -6.69 -2.79
CA THR A 78 4.58 -6.89 -4.21
C THR A 78 5.94 -6.30 -4.55
N LEU A 79 6.58 -6.81 -5.60
CA LEU A 79 7.80 -6.24 -6.13
C LEU A 79 7.42 -5.16 -7.16
N ILE A 80 7.91 -3.95 -6.98
CA ILE A 80 7.71 -2.84 -7.92
C ILE A 80 9.07 -2.24 -8.29
N TYR A 81 9.09 -1.50 -9.40
CA TYR A 81 10.22 -0.65 -9.73
C TYR A 81 10.05 0.71 -9.06
N LYS A 82 11.14 1.28 -8.55
CA LYS A 82 11.10 2.62 -7.95
C LYS A 82 10.56 3.70 -8.89
N GLY A 83 10.70 3.50 -10.22
CA GLY A 83 10.15 4.37 -11.25
C GLY A 83 8.64 4.26 -11.48
N GLU A 84 7.96 3.23 -10.93
CA GLU A 84 6.50 3.08 -10.98
C GLU A 84 5.79 3.87 -9.88
N LEU A 85 6.53 4.36 -8.88
CA LEU A 85 5.96 5.23 -7.85
C LEU A 85 5.55 6.59 -8.46
N PRO A 86 4.35 7.10 -8.14
CA PRO A 86 3.94 8.42 -8.59
C PRO A 86 4.87 9.49 -8.00
N LYS A 87 5.15 10.54 -8.79
CA LYS A 87 5.91 11.71 -8.31
C LYS A 87 5.15 12.33 -7.13
N GLY A 88 5.80 12.42 -5.97
CA GLY A 88 5.17 12.91 -4.73
C GLY A 88 4.44 11.83 -3.92
N TRP A 89 4.69 10.54 -4.17
CA TRP A 89 4.23 9.48 -3.27
C TRP A 89 4.71 9.74 -1.83
N VAL A 90 3.78 9.62 -0.89
CA VAL A 90 4.04 9.70 0.55
C VAL A 90 3.59 8.38 1.18
N PRO A 91 4.39 7.78 2.09
CA PRO A 91 3.99 6.56 2.77
C PRO A 91 2.68 6.77 3.51
N MET A 92 1.83 5.75 3.44
CA MET A 92 0.59 5.75 4.19
C MET A 92 0.92 5.60 5.68
N PRO A 93 0.49 6.56 6.53
CA PRO A 93 0.67 6.45 7.96
C PRO A 93 -0.11 5.24 8.48
N ALA A 94 0.43 4.63 9.53
CA ALA A 94 -0.19 3.47 10.14
C ALA A 94 -1.50 3.83 10.81
N LEU A 95 -2.41 2.85 10.92
CA LEU A 95 -3.71 3.04 11.57
C LEU A 95 -3.58 3.56 13.00
N GLY A 96 -2.60 3.05 13.76
CA GLY A 96 -2.31 3.55 15.11
C GLY A 96 -1.89 5.03 15.15
N ILE A 97 -1.24 5.55 14.10
CA ILE A 97 -0.88 6.98 14.00
C ILE A 97 -2.10 7.82 13.61
N LEU A 98 -2.98 7.27 12.78
CA LEU A 98 -4.20 7.95 12.34
C LEU A 98 -5.38 7.78 13.30
N HIS A 99 -5.20 7.12 14.45
CA HIS A 99 -6.28 6.75 15.37
C HIS A 99 -7.45 6.05 14.63
N GLY A 100 -7.14 5.23 13.63
CA GLY A 100 -8.13 4.54 12.80
C GLY A 100 -8.75 5.35 11.66
N ARG A 101 -8.44 6.64 11.46
CA ARG A 101 -8.99 7.45 10.36
C ARG A 101 -8.26 7.19 9.03
N PHE A 102 -8.98 6.84 7.96
CA PHE A 102 -8.41 6.89 6.62
C PHE A 102 -8.61 8.30 6.03
N ILE A 103 -7.52 8.93 5.57
CA ILE A 103 -7.53 10.18 4.77
C ILE A 103 -7.35 9.86 3.28
#